data_AF-A0A7V9ZWJ7-F1
#
_entry.id   AF-A0A7V9ZWJ7-F1
#
_cell.length_a   1.000
_cell.length_b   1.000
_cell.length_c   1.000
_cell.angle_alpha   90.00
_cell.angle_beta   90.00
_cell.angle_gamma   90.00
#
_symmetry.space_group_name_H-M   'P 1'
#
loop_
_entity.id
_entity.type
_entity.pdbx_description
1 polymer ?
#
loop_
_entity_poly.entity_id
_entity_poly.type
_entity_poly.pdbx_seq_one_letter_code
_entity_poly.pdbx_strand_id
1 'polypeptide(L)' 'MKSLWLTVATVLALAAAGCGGSTDSATEMPDRPAPKIEGVTIEGDPLSLAELRGRPVFVNVWSSW' A
#
# COMPACT_ATOMS: atom_id res chain seq x y z
N MET A 1 3.75 -45.13 -10.46
CA MET A 1 4.99 -44.33 -10.43
C MET A 1 4.98 -43.18 -11.42
N LYS A 2 4.69 -43.37 -12.72
CA LYS A 2 4.62 -42.26 -13.72
C LYS A 2 3.55 -41.18 -13.43
N SER A 3 2.40 -41.56 -12.88
CA SER A 3 1.32 -40.63 -12.51
C SER A 3 1.67 -39.69 -11.35
N LEU A 4 2.55 -40.13 -10.44
CA LEU A 4 3.03 -39.32 -9.32
C LEU A 4 3.99 -38.20 -9.77
N TRP A 5 4.77 -38.47 -10.83
CA TRP A 5 5.68 -37.46 -11.40
C TRP A 5 4.93 -36.39 -12.19
N LEU A 6 3.84 -36.78 -12.87
CA LEU A 6 2.97 -35.84 -13.60
C LEU A 6 2.26 -34.87 -12.65
N THR A 7 1.77 -35.34 -11.50
CA THR A 7 1.13 -34.47 -10.50
C THR A 7 2.13 -33.51 -9.85
N VAL A 8 3.33 -33.98 -9.51
CA VAL A 8 4.39 -33.11 -8.97
C VAL A 8 4.79 -32.02 -9.97
N ALA A 9 4.97 -32.38 -11.25
CA ALA A 9 5.31 -31.40 -12.29
C ALA A 9 4.21 -30.34 -12.48
N THR A 10 2.95 -30.76 -12.41
CA THR A 10 1.79 -29.87 -12.57
C THR A 10 1.67 -28.89 -11.40
N VAL A 11 1.84 -29.38 -10.17
CA VAL A 11 1.80 -28.52 -8.96
C VAL A 11 2.97 -27.53 -8.96
N LEU A 12 4.15 -27.96 -9.39
CA LEU A 12 5.34 -27.10 -9.44
C LEU A 12 5.19 -25.98 -10.49
N ALA A 13 4.60 -26.30 -11.65
CA ALA A 13 4.32 -25.31 -12.69
C ALA A 13 3.27 -24.27 -12.25
N LEU A 14 2.24 -24.69 -11.51
CA LEU A 14 1.21 -23.80 -10.98
C LEU A 14 1.76 -22.86 -9.89
N ALA A 15 2.67 -23.35 -9.05
CA ALA A 15 3.35 -22.53 -8.05
C ALA A 15 4.27 -21.47 -8.70
N ALA A 16 4.94 -21.80 -9.80
CA ALA A 16 5.83 -20.86 -10.50
C ALA A 16 5.07 -19.74 -11.25
N ALA A 17 3.86 -20.02 -11.76
CA ALA A 17 3.05 -19.04 -12.47
C ALA A 17 2.39 -17.98 -11.55
N GLY A 18 2.38 -18.21 -10.22
CA GLY A 18 1.77 -17.29 -9.24
C GLY A 18 2.63 -16.10 -8.82
N CYS A 19 3.91 -16.03 -9.23
CA CYS A 19 4.83 -14.96 -8.86
C CYS A 19 4.90 -13.79 -9.86
N GLY A 20 3.91 -13.65 -10.74
CA GLY A 20 3.77 -12.50 -11.63
C GLY A 20 3.11 -11.31 -10.91
N GLY A 21 3.84 -10.66 -10.00
CA GLY A 21 3.39 -9.40 -9.39
C GLY A 21 3.39 -8.29 -10.43
N SER A 22 2.20 -7.82 -10.82
CA SER A 22 2.05 -6.62 -11.64
C SER A 22 2.76 -5.48 -10.93
N THR A 23 3.81 -4.95 -11.54
CA THR A 23 4.53 -3.79 -11.02
C THR A 23 3.64 -2.59 -11.29
N ASP A 24 2.74 -2.31 -10.35
CA ASP A 24 1.98 -1.07 -10.35
C ASP A 24 2.97 0.06 -10.53
N SER A 25 2.76 0.86 -11.57
CA SER A 25 3.59 2.01 -11.90
C SER A 25 3.56 2.95 -10.72
N ALA A 26 4.55 2.81 -9.83
CA ALA A 26 4.75 3.70 -8.71
C ALA A 26 5.07 5.07 -9.31
N THR A 27 4.07 5.95 -9.32
CA THR A 27 4.29 7.38 -9.52
C THR A 27 5.42 7.78 -8.59
N GLU A 28 6.52 8.26 -9.16
CA GLU A 28 7.71 8.70 -8.42
C GLU A 28 7.25 9.73 -7.38
N MET A 29 7.18 9.30 -6.11
CA MET A 29 6.85 10.23 -5.04
C MET A 29 8.03 11.17 -4.89
N PRO A 30 7.85 12.49 -4.99
CA PRO A 30 8.95 13.42 -4.80
C PRO A 30 9.52 13.21 -3.39
N ASP A 31 10.84 13.06 -3.30
CA ASP A 31 11.59 12.95 -2.04
C ASP A 31 11.59 14.32 -1.32
N ARG A 32 10.43 14.69 -0.81
CA ARG A 32 10.21 15.91 -0.05
C ARG A 32 9.37 15.59 1.17
N PRO A 33 9.61 16.30 2.30
CA PRO A 33 8.79 16.12 3.48
C PRO A 33 7.32 16.41 3.17
N ALA A 34 6.42 15.69 3.85
CA ALA A 34 5.01 16.01 3.82
C ALA A 34 4.78 17.49 4.21
N PRO A 35 3.82 18.18 3.58
CA PRO A 35 3.47 19.54 3.98
C PRO A 35 3.08 19.61 5.46
N LYS A 36 3.35 20.76 6.06
CA LYS A 36 2.85 21.05 7.40
C LYS A 36 1.32 21.16 7.35
N ILE A 37 0.63 20.23 8.01
CA ILE A 37 -0.82 20.26 8.19
C ILE A 37 -1.10 20.28 9.69
N GLU A 38 -1.78 21.33 10.11
CA GLU A 38 -2.22 21.59 11.48
C GLU A 38 -3.66 22.09 11.45
N GLY A 39 -4.42 21.77 12.49
CA GLY A 39 -5.80 22.20 12.61
C GLY A 39 -6.43 21.75 13.90
N VAL A 40 -7.76 21.73 13.87
CA VAL A 40 -8.61 21.28 14.98
C VAL A 40 -9.59 20.26 14.42
N THR A 41 -9.81 19.15 15.14
CA THR A 41 -10.80 18.14 14.76
C THR A 41 -12.23 18.68 14.91
N ILE A 42 -13.22 17.93 14.44
CA ILE A 42 -14.63 18.31 14.60
C ILE A 42 -15.02 18.30 16.08
N GLU A 43 -14.36 17.48 16.89
CA GLU A 43 -14.52 17.37 18.33
C GLU A 43 -13.83 18.52 19.11
N GLY A 44 -13.01 19.33 18.43
CA GLY A 44 -12.29 20.45 19.04
C GLY A 44 -10.85 20.13 19.48
N ASP A 45 -10.35 18.94 19.20
CA ASP A 45 -9.00 18.54 19.60
C ASP A 45 -7.93 19.10 18.65
N PRO A 46 -6.73 19.44 19.14
CA PRO A 46 -5.63 19.82 18.28
C PRO A 46 -5.21 18.64 17.38
N LEU A 47 -4.91 18.94 16.12
CA LEU A 47 -4.43 17.97 15.13
C LEU A 47 -3.14 18.48 14.49
N SER A 48 -2.10 17.64 14.45
CA SER A 48 -0.88 17.87 13.67
C SER A 48 -0.39 16.60 13.01
N LEU A 49 -0.07 16.66 11.71
CA LEU A 49 0.59 15.53 11.03
C LEU A 49 1.96 15.17 11.64
N ALA A 50 2.60 16.12 12.32
CA ALA A 50 3.89 15.92 12.98
C ALA A 50 3.83 14.86 14.10
N GLU A 51 2.66 14.69 14.72
CA GLU A 51 2.41 13.74 15.80
C GLU A 51 2.21 12.30 15.28
N LEU A 52 1.93 12.15 13.98
CA LEU A 52 1.71 10.85 13.32
C LEU A 52 2.95 10.31 12.60
N ARG A 53 4.13 10.91 12.81
CA ARG A 53 5.39 10.45 12.20
C ARG A 53 5.67 8.98 12.48
N GLY A 54 6.26 8.30 11.51
CA GLY A 54 6.56 6.86 11.59
C GLY A 54 5.37 5.96 11.27
N ARG A 55 4.21 6.53 10.92
CA ARG A 55 3.02 5.80 10.50
C ARG A 55 2.67 6.17 9.06
N PRO A 56 2.25 5.21 8.21
CA PRO A 56 1.61 5.53 6.94
C PRO A 56 0.32 6.31 7.22
N VAL A 57 0.16 7.47 6.58
CA VAL A 57 -1.01 8.35 6.75
C VAL A 57 -1.60 8.66 5.38
N PHE A 58 -2.91 8.49 5.25
CA PHE A 58 -3.68 8.90 4.08
C PHE A 58 -4.40 10.23 4.38
N VAL A 59 -4.18 11.25 3.56
CA VAL A 59 -4.83 12.55 3.69
C VAL A 59 -5.95 12.62 2.65
N ASN A 60 -7.19 12.72 3.13
CA ASN A 60 -8.36 12.90 2.28
C ASN A 60 -8.76 14.38 2.23
N VAL A 61 -8.78 14.98 1.03
CA VAL A 61 -9.20 16.36 0.80
C VAL A 61 -10.55 16.34 0.10
N TRP A 62 -11.57 16.94 0.72
CA TRP A 62 -12.94 16.88 0.24
C TRP A 62 -13.73 18.16 0.60
N SER A 63 -14.91 18.27 0.02
CA SER A 63 -15.86 19.38 0.17
C SER A 63 -17.29 18.83 0.25
N SER A 64 -18.17 19.48 1.01
CA SER A 64 -19.60 19.13 1.08
C SER A 64 -20.46 19.82 0.01
N TRP A 65 -19.90 20.77 -0.73
CA TRP A 65 -20.55 21.51 -1.80
C TRP A 65 -20.01 21.10 -3.17
#